data_AF-D9CI55-F1
#
_entry.id   AF-D9CI55-F1
#
_cell.length_a   1.000
_cell.length_b   1.000
_cell.length_c   1.000
_cell.angle_alpha   90.00
_cell.angle_beta   90.00
_cell.angle_gamma   90.00
#
_symmetry.space_group_name_H-M   'P 1'
#
loop_
_entity.id
_entity.type
_entity.pdbx_description
1 polymer ?
#
loop_
_entity_poly.entity_id
_entity_poly.type
_entity_poly.pdbx_seq_one_letter_code
_entity_poly.pdbx_strand_id
1 'polypeptide(L)'
;HQCRWGYSNWSELQDVVDSFARFSIPLENIWTDIDYMNQYRDFENDQNTFGYIEGAKFLSRLHENNQHYIPIVDSAIYVPNPTNASDAYPVFDRGSATDSFMLNPDGSLYIGEVWPGYTVFPDWIGAALAGGGAFGWWKNEMSNWHENVSFDGIWIDMSEVSSFCVGSCGSNNLSLNPVHPGFTLPGEPGDLILTYPEGFNITNTTEYLSASAASSSQAAAASLAAGPTSPSTSTSYIRTTPTPGVRAIEYPPYVLNNVQGALDVHAVSPNATHHDGSVEYDYHNLFGHQIINATYHALLGIFPQKRPFIIARSTFSGSGKWAGHWGGD
;
A
#
# COMPACT_ATOMS: atom_id res chain seq x y z
N HIS A 1 3.97 11.63 -16.05
CA HIS A 1 3.12 10.87 -15.12
C HIS A 1 2.42 11.90 -14.26
N GLN A 2 1.10 11.79 -14.09
CA GLN A 2 0.32 12.67 -13.22
C GLN A 2 -0.50 11.78 -12.28
N CYS A 3 -0.41 12.06 -10.97
CA CYS A 3 -1.11 11.36 -9.91
C CYS A 3 -1.61 12.36 -8.88
N ARG A 4 -2.62 11.97 -8.09
CA ARG A 4 -3.10 12.67 -6.91
C ARG A 4 -3.95 11.71 -6.08
N TRP A 5 -3.73 11.70 -4.77
CA TRP A 5 -4.73 11.25 -3.81
C TRP A 5 -5.86 12.29 -3.70
N GLY A 6 -7.08 11.88 -4.00
CA GLY A 6 -8.29 12.69 -3.92
C GLY A 6 -8.90 13.08 -5.27
N TYR A 7 -8.66 12.32 -6.34
CA TYR A 7 -9.46 12.49 -7.56
C TYR A 7 -10.86 11.91 -7.37
N SER A 8 -11.90 12.64 -7.76
CA SER A 8 -13.27 12.35 -7.34
C SER A 8 -14.01 11.37 -8.24
N ASN A 9 -13.66 11.26 -9.53
CA ASN A 9 -14.31 10.40 -10.52
C ASN A 9 -13.59 10.44 -11.89
N TRP A 10 -14.06 9.62 -12.84
CA TRP A 10 -13.56 9.60 -14.23
C TRP A 10 -13.65 10.93 -14.99
N SER A 11 -14.62 11.80 -14.69
CA SER A 11 -14.76 13.09 -15.39
C SER A 11 -13.68 14.07 -14.96
N GLU A 12 -13.32 14.08 -13.67
CA GLU A 12 -12.20 14.88 -13.17
C GLU A 12 -10.87 14.43 -13.81
N LEU A 13 -10.65 13.11 -13.95
CA LEU A 13 -9.47 12.60 -14.66
C LEU A 13 -9.42 13.06 -16.12
N GLN A 14 -10.57 13.06 -16.81
CA GLN A 14 -10.66 13.58 -18.18
C GLN A 14 -10.28 15.07 -18.22
N ASP A 15 -10.79 15.89 -17.29
CA ASP A 15 -10.48 17.32 -17.23
C ASP A 15 -8.98 17.58 -16.99
N VAL A 16 -8.32 16.73 -16.19
CA VAL A 16 -6.86 16.79 -15.98
C VAL A 16 -6.13 16.48 -17.28
N VAL A 17 -6.46 15.37 -17.94
CA VAL A 17 -5.83 14.97 -19.23
C VAL A 17 -6.02 16.06 -20.29
N ASP A 18 -7.25 16.57 -20.44
CA ASP A 18 -7.59 17.62 -21.39
C ASP A 18 -6.87 18.94 -21.07
N SER A 19 -6.64 19.23 -19.80
CA SER A 19 -5.89 20.42 -19.38
C SER A 19 -4.41 20.33 -19.76
N PHE A 20 -3.76 19.18 -19.56
CA PHE A 20 -2.38 18.96 -20.03
C PHE A 20 -2.28 19.16 -21.54
N ALA A 21 -3.20 18.57 -22.31
CA ALA A 21 -3.27 18.72 -23.76
C ALA A 21 -3.50 20.18 -24.18
N ARG A 22 -4.45 20.87 -23.55
CA ARG A 22 -4.78 22.29 -23.79
C ARG A 22 -3.58 23.21 -23.61
N PHE A 23 -2.74 22.94 -22.60
CA PHE A 23 -1.54 23.73 -22.32
C PHE A 23 -0.28 23.19 -23.02
N SER A 24 -0.41 22.20 -23.90
CA SER A 24 0.71 21.57 -24.60
C SER A 24 1.80 21.03 -23.66
N ILE A 25 1.38 20.52 -22.49
CA ILE A 25 2.25 19.87 -21.52
C ILE A 25 2.22 18.36 -21.78
N PRO A 26 3.36 17.70 -22.03
CA PRO A 26 3.39 16.26 -22.28
C PRO A 26 2.87 15.45 -21.07
N LEU A 27 1.88 14.59 -21.32
CA LEU A 27 1.34 13.65 -20.35
C LEU A 27 1.24 12.26 -20.97
N GLU A 28 2.06 11.33 -20.50
CA GLU A 28 2.08 9.95 -21.01
C GLU A 28 1.22 8.99 -20.18
N ASN A 29 1.15 9.22 -18.86
CA ASN A 29 0.51 8.31 -17.91
C ASN A 29 -0.32 9.09 -16.90
N ILE A 30 -1.58 8.70 -16.73
CA ILE A 30 -2.49 9.19 -15.68
C ILE A 30 -2.71 8.09 -14.64
N TRP A 31 -2.70 8.49 -13.37
CA TRP A 31 -2.69 7.60 -12.23
C TRP A 31 -3.89 7.87 -11.35
N THR A 32 -4.39 6.83 -10.70
CA THR A 32 -5.40 6.93 -9.64
C THR A 32 -4.84 6.33 -8.37
N ASP A 33 -5.03 7.07 -7.29
CA ASP A 33 -4.85 6.59 -5.93
C ASP A 33 -6.07 5.77 -5.49
N ILE A 34 -6.18 5.44 -4.20
CA ILE A 34 -7.22 4.58 -3.62
C ILE A 34 -8.67 5.08 -3.83
N ASP A 35 -8.85 6.32 -4.30
CA ASP A 35 -10.16 6.94 -4.53
C ASP A 35 -11.03 6.18 -5.54
N TYR A 36 -10.41 5.42 -6.45
CA TYR A 36 -11.18 4.66 -7.44
C TYR A 36 -11.87 3.44 -6.83
N MET A 37 -11.39 2.96 -5.68
CA MET A 37 -11.79 1.69 -5.09
C MET A 37 -13.15 1.80 -4.39
N ASN A 38 -13.94 0.73 -4.44
CA ASN A 38 -15.17 0.63 -3.64
C ASN A 38 -14.80 0.50 -2.16
N GLN A 39 -14.92 1.59 -1.40
CA GLN A 39 -14.54 1.64 0.01
C GLN A 39 -13.11 1.14 0.27
N TYR A 40 -12.16 1.57 -0.58
CA TYR A 40 -10.73 1.25 -0.49
C TYR A 40 -10.38 -0.25 -0.63
N ARG A 41 -11.27 -1.04 -1.23
CA ARG A 41 -11.05 -2.47 -1.47
C ARG A 41 -10.33 -2.69 -2.80
N ASP A 42 -9.23 -3.42 -2.75
CA ASP A 42 -8.51 -3.82 -3.96
C ASP A 42 -9.42 -4.55 -4.96
N PHE A 43 -9.10 -4.41 -6.26
CA PHE A 43 -9.76 -5.12 -7.37
C PHE A 43 -11.26 -4.84 -7.53
N GLU A 44 -11.79 -3.80 -6.89
CA GLU A 44 -13.19 -3.39 -7.00
C GLU A 44 -13.30 -1.88 -7.11
N ASN A 45 -13.89 -1.36 -8.20
CA ASN A 45 -14.11 0.08 -8.34
C ASN A 45 -15.41 0.53 -7.67
N ASP A 46 -15.44 1.75 -7.12
CA ASP A 46 -16.67 2.40 -6.71
C ASP A 46 -17.55 2.66 -7.94
N GLN A 47 -18.74 2.08 -8.00
CA GLN A 47 -19.59 2.15 -9.19
C GLN A 47 -20.33 3.49 -9.34
N ASN A 48 -20.32 4.36 -8.33
CA ASN A 48 -20.95 5.68 -8.38
C ASN A 48 -20.00 6.74 -8.95
N THR A 49 -18.70 6.61 -8.68
CA THR A 49 -17.66 7.60 -9.02
C THR A 49 -16.69 7.09 -10.09
N PHE A 50 -16.33 5.80 -10.02
CA PHE A 50 -15.39 5.14 -10.92
C PHE A 50 -15.98 3.89 -11.61
N GLY A 51 -17.26 3.96 -11.98
CA GLY A 51 -17.98 2.87 -12.64
C GLY A 51 -17.34 2.35 -13.92
N TYR A 52 -17.50 1.04 -14.18
CA TYR A 52 -16.79 0.36 -15.27
C TYR A 52 -17.20 0.83 -16.68
N ILE A 53 -18.46 1.21 -16.89
CA ILE A 53 -18.96 1.65 -18.20
C ILE A 53 -18.32 2.98 -18.60
N GLU A 54 -18.25 3.93 -17.67
CA GLU A 54 -17.63 5.24 -17.84
C GLU A 54 -16.11 5.10 -17.96
N GLY A 55 -15.52 4.24 -17.13
CA GLY A 55 -14.09 3.92 -17.17
C GLY A 55 -13.66 3.37 -18.51
N ALA A 56 -14.39 2.41 -19.08
CA ALA A 56 -14.09 1.86 -20.40
C ALA A 56 -14.08 2.96 -21.50
N LYS A 57 -14.97 3.95 -21.43
CA LYS A 57 -14.98 5.08 -22.38
C LYS A 57 -13.76 5.99 -22.18
N PHE A 58 -13.40 6.29 -20.93
CA PHE A 58 -12.23 7.09 -20.60
C PHE A 58 -10.94 6.41 -21.07
N LEU A 59 -10.75 5.13 -20.71
CA LEU A 59 -9.57 4.35 -21.06
C LEU A 59 -9.43 4.15 -22.57
N SER A 60 -10.53 3.93 -23.30
CA SER A 60 -10.49 3.87 -24.77
C SER A 60 -9.92 5.15 -25.38
N ARG A 61 -10.37 6.33 -24.94
CA ARG A 61 -9.84 7.61 -25.42
C ARG A 61 -8.38 7.83 -25.02
N LEU A 62 -8.02 7.41 -23.81
CA LEU A 62 -6.65 7.50 -23.32
C LEU A 62 -5.70 6.67 -24.20
N HIS A 63 -6.08 5.42 -24.48
CA HIS A 63 -5.31 4.50 -25.34
C HIS A 63 -5.28 4.93 -26.80
N GLU A 64 -6.37 5.49 -27.36
CA GLU A 64 -6.40 6.07 -28.71
C GLU A 64 -5.40 7.23 -28.87
N ASN A 65 -5.06 7.92 -27.77
CA ASN A 65 -4.06 8.97 -27.73
C ASN A 65 -2.65 8.48 -27.34
N ASN A 66 -2.42 7.16 -27.31
CA ASN A 66 -1.17 6.53 -26.86
C ASN A 66 -0.76 6.89 -25.41
N GLN A 67 -1.74 7.22 -24.56
CA GLN A 67 -1.52 7.43 -23.13
C GLN A 67 -1.90 6.18 -22.35
N HIS A 68 -1.46 6.09 -21.09
CA HIS A 68 -1.54 4.88 -20.28
C HIS A 68 -2.16 5.15 -18.90
N TYR A 69 -2.84 4.15 -18.35
CA TYR A 69 -3.51 4.23 -17.04
C TYR A 69 -2.82 3.33 -15.99
N ILE A 70 -2.45 3.92 -14.86
CA ILE A 70 -1.73 3.24 -13.77
C ILE A 70 -2.49 3.41 -12.44
N PRO A 71 -3.32 2.45 -12.01
CA PRO A 71 -3.93 2.47 -10.70
C PRO A 71 -2.99 1.97 -9.58
N ILE A 72 -3.21 2.46 -8.36
CA ILE A 72 -2.67 1.86 -7.13
C ILE A 72 -3.34 0.51 -6.83
N VAL A 73 -2.62 -0.40 -6.19
CA VAL A 73 -3.13 -1.61 -5.54
C VAL A 73 -2.35 -1.76 -4.23
N ASP A 74 -3.08 -1.95 -3.14
CA ASP A 74 -2.48 -2.07 -1.83
C ASP A 74 -2.05 -3.51 -1.51
N SER A 75 -1.34 -3.66 -0.41
CA SER A 75 -0.78 -4.94 0.03
C SER A 75 -1.73 -5.77 0.90
N ALA A 76 -2.84 -5.17 1.34
CA ALA A 76 -3.70 -5.70 2.39
C ALA A 76 -5.13 -5.87 1.88
N ILE A 77 -5.70 -7.05 2.10
CA ILE A 77 -7.00 -7.44 1.54
C ILE A 77 -8.07 -7.32 2.61
N TYR A 78 -9.12 -6.57 2.29
CA TYR A 78 -10.27 -6.37 3.17
C TYR A 78 -10.89 -7.69 3.67
N VAL A 79 -11.26 -7.74 4.94
CA VAL A 79 -11.98 -8.87 5.55
C VAL A 79 -13.45 -8.48 5.73
N PRO A 80 -14.41 -9.13 5.05
CA PRO A 80 -15.81 -8.77 5.17
C PRO A 80 -16.36 -9.08 6.56
N ASN A 81 -17.33 -8.29 7.02
CA ASN A 81 -18.03 -8.55 8.26
C ASN A 81 -18.81 -9.88 8.15
N PRO A 82 -18.45 -10.91 8.93
CA PRO A 82 -19.03 -12.25 8.78
C PRO A 82 -20.52 -12.31 9.14
N THR A 83 -21.05 -11.28 9.81
CA THR A 83 -22.47 -11.19 10.17
C THR A 83 -23.30 -10.36 9.19
N ASN A 84 -22.68 -9.76 8.17
CA ASN A 84 -23.34 -8.95 7.15
C ASN A 84 -23.16 -9.57 5.77
N ALA A 85 -24.17 -10.30 5.28
CA ALA A 85 -24.12 -10.91 3.95
C ALA A 85 -23.99 -9.90 2.80
N SER A 86 -24.40 -8.65 2.99
CA SER A 86 -24.26 -7.60 1.96
C SER A 86 -22.85 -7.03 1.88
N ASP A 87 -21.98 -7.39 2.83
CA ASP A 87 -20.59 -6.98 2.89
C ASP A 87 -19.64 -8.00 2.25
N ALA A 88 -20.19 -9.04 1.60
CA ALA A 88 -19.43 -10.10 0.98
C ALA A 88 -18.37 -9.54 0.02
N TYR A 89 -17.16 -10.10 0.09
CA TYR A 89 -16.03 -9.64 -0.70
C TYR A 89 -15.33 -10.85 -1.34
N PRO A 90 -15.67 -11.17 -2.60
CA PRO A 90 -15.23 -12.41 -3.25
C PRO A 90 -13.71 -12.56 -3.40
N VAL A 91 -12.96 -11.45 -3.43
CA VAL A 91 -11.49 -11.45 -3.47
C VAL A 91 -10.92 -12.14 -2.22
N PHE A 92 -11.42 -11.76 -1.04
CA PHE A 92 -11.06 -12.37 0.23
C PHE A 92 -11.47 -13.85 0.29
N ASP A 93 -12.69 -14.17 -0.16
CA ASP A 93 -13.19 -15.55 -0.14
C ASP A 93 -12.31 -16.48 -0.99
N ARG A 94 -11.89 -16.04 -2.18
CA ARG A 94 -10.99 -16.80 -3.07
C ARG A 94 -9.59 -16.96 -2.48
N GLY A 95 -9.06 -15.93 -1.81
CA GLY A 95 -7.76 -16.01 -1.14
C GLY A 95 -7.80 -16.97 0.05
N SER A 96 -8.85 -16.89 0.86
CA SER A 96 -9.07 -17.78 2.01
C SER A 96 -9.24 -19.23 1.57
N ALA A 97 -9.93 -19.49 0.45
CA ALA A 97 -10.10 -20.84 -0.10
C ALA A 97 -8.81 -21.48 -0.65
N THR A 98 -7.72 -20.72 -0.73
CA THR A 98 -6.43 -21.16 -1.29
C THR A 98 -5.27 -21.01 -0.30
N ASP A 99 -5.57 -20.82 0.98
CA ASP A 99 -4.55 -20.61 2.02
C ASP A 99 -3.54 -19.51 1.63
N SER A 100 -4.07 -18.40 1.08
CA SER A 100 -3.23 -17.33 0.52
C SER A 100 -2.75 -16.30 1.54
N PHE A 101 -3.18 -16.37 2.80
CA PHE A 101 -2.96 -15.31 3.79
C PHE A 101 -2.14 -15.78 5.00
N MET A 102 -1.43 -14.82 5.62
CA MET A 102 -0.66 -15.03 6.85
C MET A 102 -1.55 -15.38 8.04
N LEU A 103 -0.96 -16.06 9.02
CA LEU A 103 -1.63 -16.57 10.22
C LEU A 103 -1.10 -15.91 11.49
N ASN A 104 -1.86 -15.99 12.57
CA ASN A 104 -1.37 -15.80 13.94
C ASN A 104 -0.70 -17.10 14.44
N PRO A 105 0.06 -17.04 15.56
CA PRO A 105 0.67 -18.23 16.17
C PRO A 105 -0.30 -19.35 16.55
N ASP A 106 -1.58 -19.03 16.76
CA ASP A 106 -2.64 -20.01 17.07
C ASP A 106 -3.29 -20.64 15.82
N GLY A 107 -2.85 -20.25 14.62
CA GLY A 107 -3.35 -20.73 13.33
C GLY A 107 -4.58 -19.98 12.80
N SER A 108 -5.11 -19.00 13.53
CA SER A 108 -6.14 -18.09 12.99
C SER A 108 -5.54 -17.12 11.96
N LEU A 109 -6.35 -16.48 11.11
CA LEU A 109 -5.86 -15.47 10.17
C LEU A 109 -5.25 -14.28 10.91
N TYR A 110 -4.07 -13.82 10.47
CA TYR A 110 -3.50 -12.57 10.96
C TYR A 110 -4.35 -11.40 10.46
N ILE A 111 -4.93 -10.64 11.40
CA ILE A 111 -5.79 -9.49 11.08
C ILE A 111 -5.01 -8.22 11.39
N GLY A 112 -4.77 -7.40 10.37
CA GLY A 112 -4.32 -6.01 10.53
C GLY A 112 -5.44 -5.03 10.22
N GLU A 113 -5.07 -3.76 10.12
CA GLU A 113 -5.95 -2.68 9.66
C GLU A 113 -5.19 -1.81 8.65
N VAL A 114 -5.83 -1.45 7.53
CA VAL A 114 -5.35 -0.45 6.56
C VAL A 114 -6.56 0.37 6.07
N TRP A 115 -6.54 0.92 4.85
CA TRP A 115 -7.59 1.80 4.32
C TRP A 115 -9.01 1.19 4.34
N PRO A 116 -9.23 -0.07 3.94
CA PRO A 116 -10.59 -0.60 3.96
C PRO A 116 -11.03 -1.08 5.35
N GLY A 117 -10.25 -0.83 6.41
CA GLY A 117 -10.49 -1.39 7.74
C GLY A 117 -9.67 -2.64 8.01
N TYR A 118 -10.29 -3.65 8.63
CA TYR A 118 -9.62 -4.91 8.91
C TYR A 118 -9.24 -5.66 7.65
N THR A 119 -8.00 -6.11 7.61
CA THR A 119 -7.36 -6.71 6.46
C THR A 119 -6.56 -7.95 6.81
N VAL A 120 -6.40 -8.83 5.84
CA VAL A 120 -5.41 -9.92 5.83
C VAL A 120 -4.28 -9.59 4.87
N PHE A 121 -3.14 -10.25 5.04
CA PHE A 121 -1.94 -10.02 4.22
C PHE A 121 -1.57 -11.30 3.47
N PRO A 122 -1.30 -11.24 2.16
CA PRO A 122 -0.88 -12.41 1.40
C PRO A 122 0.40 -13.04 1.95
N ASP A 123 0.40 -14.36 2.10
CA ASP A 123 1.57 -15.13 2.56
C ASP A 123 2.42 -15.60 1.39
N TRP A 124 3.32 -14.73 0.94
CA TRP A 124 4.26 -15.04 -0.12
C TRP A 124 5.32 -16.09 0.28
N ILE A 125 5.68 -16.15 1.56
CA ILE A 125 6.67 -17.11 2.08
C ILE A 125 6.05 -18.50 2.12
N GLY A 126 4.87 -18.65 2.70
CA GLY A 126 4.12 -19.90 2.67
C GLY A 126 3.83 -20.37 1.25
N ALA A 127 3.52 -19.46 0.33
CA ALA A 127 3.39 -19.80 -1.09
C ALA A 127 4.70 -20.31 -1.72
N ALA A 128 5.84 -19.70 -1.39
CA ALA A 128 7.14 -20.11 -1.93
C ALA A 128 7.70 -21.39 -1.31
N LEU A 129 7.46 -21.64 -0.02
CA LEU A 129 8.14 -22.67 0.77
C LEU A 129 7.23 -23.84 1.19
N ALA A 130 5.92 -23.61 1.32
CA ALA A 130 4.95 -24.61 1.77
C ALA A 130 3.83 -24.91 0.75
N GLY A 131 3.84 -24.25 -0.42
CA GLY A 131 2.85 -24.48 -1.48
C GLY A 131 1.50 -23.78 -1.26
N GLY A 132 1.46 -22.73 -0.44
CA GLY A 132 0.29 -21.85 -0.29
C GLY A 132 -0.13 -21.16 -1.61
N GLY A 133 -1.37 -20.68 -1.67
CA GLY A 133 -1.99 -20.20 -2.92
C GLY A 133 -1.64 -18.77 -3.35
N ALA A 134 -0.92 -17.99 -2.53
CA ALA A 134 -0.85 -16.53 -2.67
C ALA A 134 -0.45 -16.03 -4.08
N PHE A 135 0.59 -16.61 -4.70
CA PHE A 135 1.01 -16.21 -6.05
C PHE A 135 -0.04 -16.49 -7.12
N GLY A 136 -0.72 -17.64 -7.02
CA GLY A 136 -1.76 -18.05 -7.97
C GLY A 136 -3.03 -17.22 -7.81
N TRP A 137 -3.45 -17.00 -6.56
CA TRP A 137 -4.58 -16.16 -6.23
C TRP A 137 -4.35 -14.71 -6.70
N TRP A 138 -3.23 -14.07 -6.34
CA TRP A 138 -2.92 -12.69 -6.76
C TRP A 138 -2.95 -12.50 -8.27
N LYS A 139 -2.37 -13.44 -9.01
CA LYS A 139 -2.40 -13.45 -10.48
C LYS A 139 -3.83 -13.50 -11.03
N ASN A 140 -4.68 -14.33 -10.43
CA ASN A 140 -6.07 -14.46 -10.85
C ASN A 140 -6.86 -13.19 -10.54
N GLU A 141 -6.67 -12.59 -9.36
CA GLU A 141 -7.36 -11.35 -9.00
C GLU A 141 -7.00 -10.19 -9.95
N MET A 142 -5.71 -10.01 -10.26
CA MET A 142 -5.29 -9.01 -11.25
C MET A 142 -5.88 -9.27 -12.64
N SER A 143 -5.93 -10.54 -13.06
CA SER A 143 -6.48 -10.91 -14.37
C SER A 143 -7.99 -10.66 -14.43
N ASN A 144 -8.73 -11.07 -13.40
CA ASN A 144 -10.18 -10.86 -13.28
C ASN A 144 -10.52 -9.36 -13.26
N TRP A 145 -9.76 -8.56 -12.52
CA TRP A 145 -9.99 -7.12 -12.46
C TRP A 145 -9.70 -6.44 -13.80
N HIS A 146 -8.66 -6.88 -14.50
CA HIS A 146 -8.31 -6.36 -15.82
C HIS A 146 -9.41 -6.58 -16.88
N GLU A 147 -10.29 -7.58 -16.70
CA GLU A 147 -11.47 -7.76 -17.57
C GLU A 147 -12.43 -6.57 -17.51
N ASN A 148 -12.48 -5.87 -16.37
CA ASN A 148 -13.32 -4.69 -16.17
C ASN A 148 -12.56 -3.37 -16.36
N VAL A 149 -11.26 -3.35 -16.08
CA VAL A 149 -10.43 -2.13 -16.09
C VAL A 149 -9.15 -2.38 -16.89
N SER A 150 -9.06 -1.79 -18.08
CA SER A 150 -7.89 -1.92 -18.96
C SER A 150 -6.72 -1.03 -18.52
N PHE A 151 -6.09 -1.35 -17.38
CA PHE A 151 -4.88 -0.68 -16.90
C PHE A 151 -3.63 -1.11 -17.68
N ASP A 152 -2.54 -0.34 -17.61
CA ASP A 152 -1.30 -0.58 -18.36
C ASP A 152 -0.09 -0.94 -17.49
N GLY A 153 -0.24 -0.78 -16.17
CA GLY A 153 0.76 -1.08 -15.16
C GLY A 153 0.16 -0.89 -13.78
N ILE A 154 0.92 -1.19 -12.73
CA ILE A 154 0.42 -1.16 -11.35
C ILE A 154 1.35 -0.34 -10.47
N TRP A 155 0.77 0.45 -9.60
CA TRP A 155 1.45 1.03 -8.46
C TRP A 155 1.17 0.17 -7.22
N ILE A 156 2.22 -0.44 -6.65
CA ILE A 156 2.09 -1.23 -5.41
C ILE A 156 2.47 -0.36 -4.22
N ASP A 157 1.53 -0.18 -3.30
CA ASP A 157 1.76 0.60 -2.09
C ASP A 157 1.52 -0.19 -0.81
N MET A 158 1.84 0.43 0.33
CA MET A 158 1.61 -0.12 1.67
C MET A 158 2.35 -1.45 1.94
N SER A 159 3.47 -1.67 1.24
CA SER A 159 4.12 -2.97 1.06
C SER A 159 5.32 -3.25 1.97
N GLU A 160 5.51 -2.47 3.02
CA GLU A 160 6.54 -2.71 4.05
C GLU A 160 6.50 -4.09 4.73
N VAL A 161 5.38 -4.65 5.22
CA VAL A 161 3.96 -4.31 5.01
C VAL A 161 3.34 -3.50 6.15
N SER A 162 2.67 -2.40 5.77
CA SER A 162 2.08 -1.43 6.70
C SER A 162 0.82 -1.98 7.38
N SER A 163 0.64 -1.67 8.66
CA SER A 163 -0.61 -1.88 9.37
C SER A 163 -0.88 -0.79 10.41
N PHE A 164 -2.13 -0.38 10.58
CA PHE A 164 -2.55 0.62 11.55
C PHE A 164 -2.79 0.06 12.95
N CYS A 165 -2.88 -1.26 13.09
CA CYS A 165 -2.85 -1.94 14.39
C CYS A 165 -1.41 -2.06 14.91
N VAL A 166 -1.25 -1.98 16.23
CA VAL A 166 -0.03 -2.48 16.90
C VAL A 166 -0.24 -3.97 17.12
N GLY A 167 0.51 -4.77 16.37
CA GLY A 167 0.30 -6.21 16.30
C GLY A 167 -0.97 -6.60 15.53
N SER A 168 -1.53 -7.78 15.85
CA SER A 168 -2.77 -8.28 15.24
C SER A 168 -3.99 -7.66 15.91
N CYS A 169 -4.93 -7.11 15.13
CA CYS A 169 -6.21 -6.59 15.63
C CYS A 169 -7.13 -7.71 16.19
N GLY A 170 -6.79 -8.97 15.92
CA GLY A 170 -7.46 -10.16 16.42
C GLY A 170 -8.72 -10.56 15.63
N SER A 171 -8.96 -11.86 15.52
CA SER A 171 -10.06 -12.40 14.70
C SER A 171 -11.44 -12.38 15.37
N ASN A 172 -11.52 -12.03 16.66
CA ASN A 172 -12.78 -12.05 17.42
C ASN A 172 -13.66 -10.81 17.19
N ASN A 173 -13.09 -9.73 16.64
CA ASN A 173 -13.76 -8.44 16.51
C ASN A 173 -14.16 -8.12 15.06
N LEU A 174 -14.12 -9.08 14.14
CA LEU A 174 -14.43 -8.84 12.72
C LEU A 174 -15.83 -8.25 12.48
N SER A 175 -16.78 -8.42 13.40
CA SER A 175 -18.11 -7.78 13.33
C SER A 175 -18.09 -6.27 13.58
N LEU A 176 -17.00 -5.75 14.16
CA LEU A 176 -16.76 -4.32 14.40
C LEU A 176 -16.00 -3.65 13.26
N ASN A 177 -15.69 -4.39 12.19
CA ASN A 177 -14.84 -3.90 11.09
C ASN A 177 -15.40 -2.59 10.49
N PRO A 178 -14.75 -1.44 10.71
CA PRO A 178 -15.12 -0.22 10.01
C PRO A 178 -14.62 -0.33 8.56
N VAL A 179 -15.45 -0.04 7.55
CA VAL A 179 -14.94 0.04 6.16
C VAL A 179 -14.25 1.38 5.91
N HIS A 180 -13.27 1.69 6.75
CA HIS A 180 -12.54 2.97 6.85
C HIS A 180 -11.43 2.80 7.92
N PRO A 181 -10.27 3.47 7.82
CA PRO A 181 -9.30 3.46 8.91
C PRO A 181 -9.84 4.14 10.18
N GLY A 182 -9.29 3.80 11.35
CA GLY A 182 -9.69 4.38 12.64
C GLY A 182 -9.38 5.88 12.85
N PHE A 183 -8.96 6.60 11.81
CA PHE A 183 -8.67 8.04 11.83
C PHE A 183 -9.33 8.74 10.64
N THR A 184 -9.60 10.04 10.79
CA THR A 184 -10.24 10.85 9.74
C THR A 184 -9.30 11.08 8.57
N LEU A 185 -9.82 10.95 7.35
CA LEU A 185 -9.06 11.23 6.13
C LEU A 185 -9.21 12.70 5.70
N PRO A 186 -8.18 13.27 5.06
CA PRO A 186 -8.24 14.62 4.51
C PRO A 186 -9.46 14.81 3.61
N GLY A 187 -10.33 15.76 3.96
CA GLY A 187 -11.55 16.10 3.21
C GLY A 187 -12.84 15.50 3.77
N GLU A 188 -12.76 14.61 4.76
CA GLU A 188 -13.94 14.10 5.46
C GLU A 188 -14.62 15.18 6.33
N PRO A 189 -15.92 15.02 6.66
CA PRO A 189 -16.60 15.90 7.58
C PRO A 189 -15.90 15.97 8.96
N GLY A 190 -15.18 17.07 9.20
CA GLY A 190 -14.41 17.28 10.43
C GLY A 190 -12.91 17.44 10.20
N ASP A 191 -12.39 17.04 9.04
CA ASP A 191 -10.99 17.22 8.62
C ASP A 191 -10.92 17.94 7.27
N LEU A 192 -11.40 19.18 7.26
CA LEU A 192 -11.37 20.01 6.06
C LEU A 192 -9.92 20.32 5.69
N ILE A 193 -9.54 19.99 4.46
CA ILE A 193 -8.29 20.48 3.86
C ILE A 193 -8.46 21.98 3.58
N LEU A 194 -8.10 22.80 4.57
CA LEU A 194 -8.10 24.26 4.46
C LEU A 194 -6.77 24.82 3.93
N THR A 195 -5.78 23.95 3.75
CA THR A 195 -4.43 24.28 3.29
C THR A 195 -4.25 23.80 1.85
N TYR A 196 -3.79 24.67 0.98
CA TYR A 196 -3.25 24.26 -0.32
C TYR A 196 -2.01 23.36 -0.11
N PRO A 197 -1.64 22.51 -1.08
CA PRO A 197 -0.37 21.79 -1.04
C PRO A 197 0.76 22.76 -0.67
N GLU A 198 1.68 22.35 0.21
CA GLU A 198 2.79 23.20 0.64
C GLU A 198 3.46 23.84 -0.58
N GLY A 199 3.47 25.19 -0.63
CA GLY A 199 4.09 25.96 -1.72
C GLY A 199 3.15 26.63 -2.71
N PHE A 200 1.84 26.36 -2.70
CA PHE A 200 0.87 27.12 -3.51
C PHE A 200 0.35 28.35 -2.76
N ASN A 201 1.16 29.42 -2.75
CA ASN A 201 0.66 30.77 -2.50
C ASN A 201 0.87 31.62 -3.77
N ILE A 202 -0.14 32.38 -4.17
CA ILE A 202 -0.41 32.87 -5.53
C ILE A 202 0.57 33.98 -6.00
N THR A 203 1.89 33.81 -5.92
CA THR A 203 2.89 34.72 -6.55
C THR A 203 4.22 34.04 -6.93
N ASN A 204 4.76 34.38 -8.11
CA ASN A 204 6.03 33.85 -8.69
C ASN A 204 7.30 34.06 -7.84
N THR A 205 7.28 34.95 -6.85
CA THR A 205 8.44 35.20 -5.97
C THR A 205 8.63 34.09 -4.93
N THR A 206 7.60 33.26 -4.73
CA THR A 206 7.52 32.31 -3.61
C THR A 206 8.17 30.96 -3.92
N GLU A 207 8.19 30.51 -5.18
CA GLU A 207 8.72 29.19 -5.56
C GLU A 207 10.20 29.02 -5.21
N TYR A 208 11.03 30.04 -5.47
CA TYR A 208 12.45 30.02 -5.09
C TYR A 208 12.65 30.01 -3.57
N LEU A 209 11.81 30.74 -2.83
CA LEU A 209 11.88 30.81 -1.38
C LEU A 209 11.38 29.52 -0.73
N SER A 210 10.36 28.88 -1.27
CA SER A 210 9.85 27.58 -0.79
C SER A 210 10.84 26.45 -1.05
N ALA A 211 11.45 26.39 -2.24
CA ALA A 211 12.51 25.42 -2.54
C ALA A 211 13.76 25.64 -1.67
N SER A 212 14.12 26.91 -1.44
CA SER A 212 15.24 27.27 -0.55
C SER A 212 14.92 26.99 0.91
N ALA A 213 13.68 27.18 1.35
CA ALA A 213 13.22 26.89 2.70
C ALA A 213 13.15 25.38 2.95
N ALA A 214 12.62 24.59 2.03
CA ALA A 214 12.61 23.12 2.12
C ALA A 214 14.03 22.55 2.16
N SER A 215 14.93 23.05 1.30
CA SER A 215 16.36 22.69 1.34
C SER A 215 17.02 23.11 2.66
N SER A 216 16.69 24.30 3.18
CA SER A 216 17.20 24.78 4.47
C SER A 216 16.64 24.00 5.66
N SER A 217 15.39 23.54 5.60
CA SER A 217 14.75 22.72 6.65
C SER A 217 15.33 21.30 6.67
N GLN A 218 15.59 20.70 5.51
CA GLN A 218 16.30 19.42 5.41
C GLN A 218 17.75 19.54 5.88
N ALA A 219 18.44 20.63 5.51
CA ALA A 219 19.79 20.91 6.01
C ALA A 219 19.80 21.20 7.53
N ALA A 220 18.77 21.87 8.05
CA ALA A 220 18.60 22.15 9.48
C ALA A 220 18.34 20.85 10.27
N ALA A 221 17.48 19.96 9.78
CA ALA A 221 17.23 18.64 10.36
C ALA A 221 18.51 17.78 10.37
N ALA A 222 19.29 17.80 9.27
CA ALA A 222 20.59 17.15 9.21
C ALA A 222 21.63 17.79 10.15
N SER A 223 21.55 19.10 10.41
CA SER A 223 22.47 19.83 11.31
C SER A 223 22.08 19.74 12.79
N LEU A 224 20.79 19.54 13.11
CA LEU A 224 20.28 19.29 14.47
C LEU A 224 20.69 17.89 14.98
N ALA A 225 20.99 16.96 14.07
CA ALA A 225 21.69 15.71 14.41
C ALA A 225 23.15 15.94 14.86
N ALA A 226 23.68 17.16 14.74
CA ALA A 226 25.05 17.54 15.11
C ALA A 226 25.12 18.60 16.25
N GLY A 227 24.02 18.86 16.97
CA GLY A 227 23.95 19.79 18.11
C GLY A 227 24.37 19.19 19.46
N PRO A 228 24.67 20.03 20.49
CA PRO A 228 25.47 19.64 21.65
C PRO A 228 24.76 18.62 22.56
N THR A 229 25.58 17.78 23.19
CA THR A 229 25.18 16.70 24.10
C THR A 229 24.40 17.21 25.31
N SER A 230 23.09 17.29 25.19
CA SER A 230 22.16 17.28 26.32
C SER A 230 22.32 15.97 27.11
N PRO A 231 22.10 15.99 28.44
CA PRO A 231 22.31 14.80 29.27
C PRO A 231 21.44 13.66 28.73
N SER A 232 22.06 12.49 28.57
CA SER A 232 21.42 11.31 27.97
C SER A 232 20.14 10.96 28.71
N THR A 233 18.99 11.41 28.21
CA THR A 233 17.74 10.71 28.45
C THR A 233 17.91 9.36 27.76
N SER A 234 18.16 8.31 28.54
CA SER A 234 18.21 6.96 28.01
C SER A 234 16.85 6.69 27.35
N THR A 235 16.83 6.61 26.01
CA THR A 235 15.66 6.08 25.32
C THR A 235 15.37 4.71 25.90
N SER A 236 14.23 4.56 26.57
CA SER A 236 13.84 3.31 27.21
C SER A 236 13.24 2.41 26.14
N TYR A 237 14.00 1.40 25.72
CA TYR A 237 13.52 0.39 24.77
C TYR A 237 12.84 -0.75 25.50
N ILE A 238 11.69 -1.22 25.01
CA ILE A 238 11.10 -2.48 25.45
C ILE A 238 11.96 -3.60 24.86
N ARG A 239 12.62 -4.38 25.73
CA ARG A 239 13.51 -5.48 25.34
C ARG A 239 13.45 -6.60 26.35
N THR A 240 13.63 -7.83 25.88
CA THR A 240 13.82 -9.00 26.75
C THR A 240 15.27 -9.14 27.23
N THR A 241 15.44 -9.92 28.31
CA THR A 241 16.78 -10.38 28.73
C THR A 241 17.24 -11.54 27.85
N PRO A 242 18.45 -11.51 27.28
CA PRO A 242 18.98 -12.64 26.51
C PRO A 242 18.92 -13.93 27.33
N THR A 243 18.11 -14.88 26.88
CA THR A 243 17.93 -16.18 27.54
C THR A 243 18.37 -17.28 26.57
N PRO A 244 19.37 -18.10 26.91
CA PRO A 244 19.85 -19.16 26.02
C PRO A 244 18.72 -20.09 25.55
N GLY A 245 18.62 -20.31 24.24
CA GLY A 245 17.60 -21.17 23.63
C GLY A 245 16.20 -20.53 23.47
N VAL A 246 16.00 -19.28 23.90
CA VAL A 246 14.73 -18.56 23.73
C VAL A 246 14.88 -17.53 22.62
N ARG A 247 13.99 -17.59 21.62
CA ARG A 247 13.93 -16.61 20.53
C ARG A 247 12.83 -15.59 20.82
N ALA A 248 13.21 -14.49 21.48
CA ALA A 248 12.31 -13.37 21.75
C ALA A 248 12.21 -12.47 20.50
N ILE A 249 11.13 -12.60 19.74
CA ILE A 249 10.95 -11.91 18.44
C ILE A 249 10.18 -10.60 18.54
N GLU A 250 9.19 -10.50 19.43
CA GLU A 250 8.41 -9.28 19.62
C GLU A 250 9.26 -8.16 20.26
N TYR A 251 10.06 -8.54 21.25
CA TYR A 251 10.94 -7.62 21.99
C TYR A 251 12.36 -8.19 22.04
N PRO A 252 13.11 -8.14 20.93
CA PRO A 252 14.44 -8.74 20.87
C PRO A 252 15.39 -8.11 21.90
N PRO A 253 16.35 -8.88 22.45
CA PRO A 253 17.28 -8.38 23.46
C PRO A 253 18.17 -7.24 22.93
N TYR A 254 18.42 -7.26 21.62
CA TYR A 254 19.05 -6.17 20.89
C TYR A 254 17.98 -5.45 20.07
N VAL A 255 17.70 -4.20 20.44
CA VAL A 255 16.67 -3.37 19.78
C VAL A 255 17.35 -2.50 18.74
N LEU A 256 16.84 -2.57 17.50
CA LEU A 256 17.28 -1.70 16.41
C LEU A 256 16.88 -0.25 16.71
N ASN A 257 17.60 0.71 16.13
CA ASN A 257 17.20 2.11 16.19
C ASN A 257 16.07 2.41 15.19
N ASN A 258 14.93 1.73 15.33
CA ASN A 258 13.75 1.93 14.51
C ASN A 258 13.08 3.26 14.89
N VAL A 259 12.81 4.12 13.90
CA VAL A 259 12.19 5.44 14.11
C VAL A 259 10.77 5.34 14.66
N GLN A 260 10.06 4.25 14.33
CA GLN A 260 8.70 3.99 14.82
C GLN A 260 8.65 3.26 16.18
N GLY A 261 9.81 2.92 16.76
CA GLY A 261 9.88 2.22 18.04
C GLY A 261 9.84 0.69 17.91
N ALA A 262 8.87 0.04 18.55
CA ALA A 262 8.76 -1.42 18.54
C ALA A 262 8.50 -1.96 17.11
N LEU A 263 8.83 -3.24 16.87
CA LEU A 263 8.81 -3.82 15.52
C LEU A 263 7.41 -4.09 14.97
N ASP A 264 6.40 -4.13 15.84
CA ASP A 264 4.99 -4.36 15.55
C ASP A 264 4.18 -3.06 15.41
N VAL A 265 4.86 -1.90 15.44
CA VAL A 265 4.24 -0.58 15.30
C VAL A 265 4.30 -0.16 13.84
N HIS A 266 3.13 0.19 13.27
CA HIS A 266 2.97 0.58 11.87
C HIS A 266 3.32 -0.54 10.85
N ALA A 267 3.34 -1.79 11.29
CA ALA A 267 3.74 -2.94 10.47
C ALA A 267 3.06 -4.23 10.93
N VAL A 268 3.06 -5.26 10.08
CA VAL A 268 2.71 -6.62 10.51
C VAL A 268 3.69 -7.09 11.60
N SER A 269 3.13 -7.69 12.65
CA SER A 269 3.86 -8.14 13.83
C SER A 269 4.94 -9.17 13.48
N PRO A 270 6.10 -9.14 14.16
CA PRO A 270 7.12 -10.17 13.96
C PRO A 270 6.68 -11.60 14.29
N ASN A 271 5.60 -11.77 15.07
CA ASN A 271 5.03 -13.07 15.41
C ASN A 271 3.97 -13.58 14.41
N ALA A 272 3.62 -12.80 13.38
CA ALA A 272 2.82 -13.30 12.27
C ALA A 272 3.53 -14.53 11.69
N THR A 273 2.75 -15.55 11.36
CA THR A 273 3.22 -16.89 11.05
C THR A 273 2.88 -17.22 9.60
N HIS A 274 3.86 -17.76 8.88
CA HIS A 274 3.70 -18.24 7.51
C HIS A 274 3.30 -19.73 7.52
N HIS A 275 2.71 -20.21 6.43
CA HIS A 275 2.23 -21.60 6.33
C HIS A 275 3.34 -22.67 6.43
N ASP A 276 4.61 -22.31 6.26
CA ASP A 276 5.75 -23.20 6.50
C ASP A 276 6.14 -23.31 7.99
N GLY A 277 5.46 -22.55 8.87
CA GLY A 277 5.72 -22.47 10.31
C GLY A 277 6.81 -21.47 10.69
N SER A 278 7.37 -20.75 9.71
CA SER A 278 8.27 -19.64 9.99
C SER A 278 7.49 -18.39 10.41
N VAL A 279 8.21 -17.35 10.85
CA VAL A 279 7.59 -16.12 11.35
C VAL A 279 8.12 -14.89 10.62
N GLU A 280 7.28 -13.86 10.56
CA GLU A 280 7.52 -12.61 9.87
C GLU A 280 8.81 -11.91 10.33
N TYR A 281 9.24 -12.11 11.58
CA TYR A 281 10.52 -11.60 12.08
C TYR A 281 11.71 -11.92 11.13
N ASP A 282 11.70 -13.07 10.46
CA ASP A 282 12.79 -13.47 9.56
C ASP A 282 12.65 -12.91 8.15
N TYR A 283 11.43 -12.55 7.73
CA TYR A 283 11.09 -12.28 6.33
C TYR A 283 10.51 -10.88 6.07
N HIS A 284 10.27 -10.08 7.11
CA HIS A 284 9.59 -8.79 7.01
C HIS A 284 10.07 -7.91 5.84
N ASN A 285 11.38 -7.72 5.75
CA ASN A 285 11.99 -6.88 4.70
C ASN A 285 11.85 -7.45 3.27
N LEU A 286 11.25 -8.62 3.08
CA LEU A 286 11.05 -9.27 1.79
C LEU A 286 9.62 -9.13 1.27
N PHE A 287 8.65 -8.68 2.08
CA PHE A 287 7.25 -8.58 1.66
C PHE A 287 7.12 -7.75 0.36
N GLY A 288 7.66 -6.53 0.35
CA GLY A 288 7.66 -5.65 -0.83
C GLY A 288 8.30 -6.30 -2.07
N HIS A 289 9.43 -6.99 -1.89
CA HIS A 289 10.09 -7.72 -2.96
C HIS A 289 9.22 -8.83 -3.56
N GLN A 290 8.45 -9.51 -2.71
CA GLN A 290 7.62 -10.65 -3.11
C GLN A 290 6.32 -10.23 -3.80
N ILE A 291 5.63 -9.20 -3.30
CA ILE A 291 4.45 -8.67 -3.99
C ILE A 291 4.82 -8.04 -5.34
N ILE A 292 6.00 -7.41 -5.46
CA ILE A 292 6.54 -6.95 -6.75
C ILE A 292 6.72 -8.14 -7.71
N ASN A 293 7.32 -9.23 -7.23
CA ASN A 293 7.52 -10.44 -8.04
C ASN A 293 6.18 -11.05 -8.48
N ALA A 294 5.23 -11.17 -7.55
CA ALA A 294 3.89 -11.68 -7.81
C ALA A 294 3.18 -10.83 -8.88
N THR A 295 3.20 -9.51 -8.73
CA THR A 295 2.61 -8.53 -9.65
C THR A 295 3.26 -8.58 -11.02
N TYR A 296 4.59 -8.70 -11.09
CA TYR A 296 5.31 -8.83 -12.36
C TYR A 296 4.85 -10.06 -13.13
N HIS A 297 4.71 -11.21 -12.46
CA HIS A 297 4.23 -12.44 -13.08
C HIS A 297 2.73 -12.41 -13.42
N ALA A 298 1.92 -11.67 -12.67
CA ALA A 298 0.53 -11.41 -13.02
C ALA A 298 0.42 -10.58 -14.31
N LEU A 299 1.16 -9.47 -14.39
CA LEU A 299 1.21 -8.60 -15.56
C LEU A 299 1.76 -9.30 -16.81
N LEU A 300 2.71 -10.23 -16.68
CA LEU A 300 3.12 -11.07 -17.82
C LEU A 300 2.02 -12.01 -18.30
N GLY A 301 1.09 -12.40 -17.42
CA GLY A 301 -0.11 -13.16 -17.80
C GLY A 301 -1.09 -12.32 -18.61
N ILE A 302 -1.28 -11.06 -18.21
CA ILE A 302 -2.19 -10.11 -18.86
C ILE A 302 -1.60 -9.57 -20.17
N PHE A 303 -0.31 -9.23 -20.18
CA PHE A 303 0.40 -8.63 -21.32
C PHE A 303 1.64 -9.45 -21.73
N PRO A 304 1.48 -10.66 -22.32
CA PRO A 304 2.58 -11.60 -22.56
C PRO A 304 3.66 -11.09 -23.52
N GLN A 305 3.37 -10.05 -24.32
CA GLN A 305 4.29 -9.47 -25.29
C GLN A 305 4.77 -8.06 -24.92
N LYS A 306 4.34 -7.52 -23.78
CA LYS A 306 4.76 -6.20 -23.30
C LYS A 306 5.67 -6.35 -22.09
N ARG A 307 6.51 -5.35 -21.85
CA ARG A 307 7.23 -5.22 -20.59
C ARG A 307 6.24 -4.75 -19.52
N PRO A 308 6.08 -5.45 -18.39
CA PRO A 308 5.29 -4.95 -17.26
C PRO A 308 5.83 -3.61 -16.73
N PHE A 309 4.93 -2.74 -16.30
CA PHE A 309 5.26 -1.51 -15.59
C PHE A 309 4.78 -1.61 -14.15
N ILE A 310 5.71 -1.48 -13.20
CA ILE A 310 5.42 -1.49 -11.76
C ILE A 310 6.23 -0.38 -11.10
N ILE A 311 5.57 0.41 -10.26
CA ILE A 311 6.23 1.30 -9.29
C ILE A 311 5.84 0.83 -7.89
N ALA A 312 6.80 0.64 -6.99
CA ALA A 312 6.55 0.06 -5.67
C ALA A 312 7.27 0.81 -4.54
N ARG A 313 6.62 0.86 -3.36
CA ARG A 313 7.15 1.56 -2.19
C ARG A 313 8.27 0.76 -1.52
N SER A 314 7.90 -0.36 -0.89
CA SER A 314 8.86 -1.22 -0.21
C SER A 314 9.67 -2.04 -1.21
N THR A 315 10.97 -2.12 -0.97
CA THR A 315 11.89 -2.86 -1.83
C THR A 315 12.94 -3.60 -1.00
N PHE A 316 13.53 -4.63 -1.60
CA PHE A 316 14.71 -5.29 -1.07
C PHE A 316 15.77 -5.41 -2.17
N SER A 317 16.97 -5.86 -1.80
CA SER A 317 18.04 -6.15 -2.77
C SER A 317 17.54 -7.05 -3.89
N GLY A 318 17.54 -6.54 -5.12
CA GLY A 318 17.07 -7.24 -6.31
C GLY A 318 15.69 -6.81 -6.84
N SER A 319 14.90 -6.01 -6.10
CA SER A 319 13.58 -5.56 -6.56
C SER A 319 13.61 -4.76 -7.87
N GLY A 320 14.70 -4.04 -8.14
CA GLY A 320 14.92 -3.30 -9.39
C GLY A 320 14.96 -4.18 -10.66
N LYS A 321 14.98 -5.51 -10.51
CA LYS A 321 14.77 -6.46 -11.62
C LYS A 321 13.36 -6.37 -12.21
N TRP A 322 12.37 -5.97 -11.42
CA TRP A 322 10.94 -6.08 -11.77
C TRP A 322 10.16 -4.77 -11.66
N ALA A 323 10.53 -3.87 -10.75
CA ALA A 323 9.81 -2.62 -10.51
C ALA A 323 10.75 -1.41 -10.40
N GLY A 324 10.23 -0.23 -10.72
CA GLY A 324 10.79 1.03 -10.29
C GLY A 324 10.33 1.39 -8.86
N HIS A 325 10.88 2.48 -8.34
CA HIS A 325 10.65 2.99 -6.98
C HIS A 325 10.58 4.52 -7.03
N TRP A 326 9.91 5.13 -6.06
CA TRP A 326 9.86 6.59 -5.87
C TRP A 326 10.23 6.95 -4.43
N GLY A 327 10.53 8.22 -4.17
CA GLY A 327 11.06 8.67 -2.87
C GLY A 327 10.14 8.52 -1.65
N GLY A 328 8.91 8.04 -1.81
CA GLY A 328 7.91 8.01 -0.75
C GLY A 328 7.43 9.41 -0.35
N ASP A 329 6.77 9.45 0.81
CA ASP A 329 6.36 10.66 1.53
C ASP A 329 7.38 11.01 2.63
#